data_AF-Q11AJ0-F1
#
_entry.id   AF-Q11AJ0-F1
#
_cell.length_a   1.000
_cell.length_b   1.000
_cell.length_c   1.000
_cell.angle_alpha   90.00
_cell.angle_beta   90.00
_cell.angle_gamma   90.00
#
_symmetry.space_group_name_H-M   'P 1'
#
loop_
_entity.id
_entity.type
_entity.pdbx_description
1 polymer ?
#
loop_
_entity_poly.entity_id
_entity_poly.type
_entity_poly.pdbx_seq_one_letter_code
_entity_poly.pdbx_strand_id
1 'polypeptide(L)'
;MSFVISQSGRTFFRGIIAPPKFLMFDAYYCCLMAGLDARKIGSAEDLDSDPFLNGYPDDFKGQADIIAGLLIDAELDRKDIQAEDRASIEREMTRLIDPTSATRLNNDGDKLLNLYAAAGLAMIQDKIMPPSTIEEFLVAYHRFWHVDAEPTA
;
A
#
# COMPACT_ATOMS: atom_id res chain seq x y z
N MET A 1 -13.81 -2.57 -5.04
CA MET A 1 -12.37 -2.29 -5.17
C MET A 1 -11.75 -2.69 -6.49
N SER A 2 -11.01 -1.74 -7.06
CA SER A 2 -10.05 -1.97 -8.14
C SER A 2 -8.69 -1.42 -7.72
N PHE A 3 -7.66 -2.25 -7.84
CA PHE A 3 -6.29 -1.86 -7.50
C PHE A 3 -5.63 -1.21 -8.71
N VAL A 4 -5.03 -0.04 -8.48
CA VAL A 4 -4.33 0.72 -9.52
C VAL A 4 -2.92 1.05 -9.05
N ILE A 5 -2.00 1.07 -10.01
CA ILE A 5 -0.65 1.57 -9.84
C ILE A 5 -0.29 2.30 -11.13
N SER A 6 0.50 3.37 -11.04
CA SER A 6 0.91 4.16 -12.20
C SER A 6 1.58 3.30 -13.28
N GLN A 7 1.57 3.79 -14.52
CA GLN A 7 2.32 3.18 -15.60
C GLN A 7 3.83 3.13 -15.32
N SER A 8 4.37 4.10 -14.56
CA SER A 8 5.77 4.06 -14.11
C SER A 8 6.01 2.90 -13.14
N GLY A 9 5.08 2.63 -12.22
CA GLY A 9 5.13 1.48 -11.32
C GLY A 9 5.02 0.16 -12.04
N ARG A 10 4.09 0.03 -13.01
CA ARG A 10 4.00 -1.16 -13.87
C ARG A 10 5.31 -1.41 -14.61
N THR A 11 5.93 -0.36 -15.12
CA THR A 11 7.23 -0.43 -15.83
C THR A 11 8.36 -0.83 -14.88
N PHE A 12 8.39 -0.25 -13.68
CA PHE A 12 9.40 -0.49 -12.66
C PHE A 12 9.45 -1.97 -12.24
N PHE A 13 8.30 -2.58 -12.00
CA PHE A 13 8.23 -3.98 -11.57
C PHE A 13 8.18 -4.99 -12.71
N ARG A 14 8.11 -4.56 -13.98
CA ARG A 14 7.89 -5.43 -15.14
C ARG A 14 8.85 -6.63 -15.20
N GLY A 15 10.10 -6.44 -14.79
CA GLY A 15 11.12 -7.51 -14.82
C GLY A 15 10.86 -8.65 -13.85
N ILE A 16 10.04 -8.43 -12.81
CA ILE A 16 9.86 -9.37 -11.69
C ILE A 16 8.44 -9.92 -11.55
N ILE A 17 7.47 -9.41 -12.33
CA ILE A 17 6.11 -9.96 -12.32
C ILE A 17 6.13 -11.33 -12.99
N ALA A 18 5.99 -12.38 -12.18
CA ALA A 18 6.10 -13.77 -12.61
C ALA A 18 5.06 -14.65 -11.90
N PRO A 19 3.78 -14.65 -12.34
CA PRO A 19 2.75 -15.49 -11.76
C PRO A 19 3.10 -17.00 -11.86
N PRO A 20 2.78 -17.82 -10.85
CA PRO A 20 2.12 -17.46 -9.59
C PRO A 20 3.09 -17.00 -8.48
N LYS A 21 4.39 -16.88 -8.76
CA LYS A 21 5.42 -16.62 -7.74
C LYS A 21 5.41 -15.20 -7.19
N PHE A 22 5.16 -14.22 -8.06
CA PHE A 22 5.10 -12.81 -7.70
C PHE A 22 4.13 -12.08 -8.63
N LEU A 23 3.04 -11.61 -8.06
CA LEU A 23 1.94 -10.94 -8.74
C LEU A 23 2.16 -9.42 -8.75
N MET A 24 1.47 -8.72 -9.64
CA MET A 24 1.40 -7.25 -9.58
C MET A 24 0.81 -6.78 -8.24
N PHE A 25 -0.07 -7.57 -7.63
CA PHE A 25 -0.59 -7.29 -6.30
C PHE A 25 0.49 -7.34 -5.22
N ASP A 26 1.48 -8.24 -5.30
CA ASP A 26 2.56 -8.30 -4.31
C ASP A 26 3.45 -7.05 -4.40
N ALA A 27 3.76 -6.60 -5.62
CA ALA A 27 4.45 -5.33 -5.84
C ALA A 27 3.65 -4.14 -5.29
N TYR A 28 2.35 -4.09 -5.58
CA TYR A 28 1.43 -3.09 -5.04
C TYR A 28 1.40 -3.11 -3.51
N TYR A 29 1.34 -4.30 -2.90
CA TYR A 29 1.30 -4.46 -1.45
C TYR A 29 2.59 -3.95 -0.80
N CYS A 30 3.76 -4.22 -1.38
CA CYS A 30 5.02 -3.63 -0.93
C CYS A 30 4.98 -2.10 -0.96
N CYS A 31 4.49 -1.50 -2.05
CA CYS A 31 4.30 -0.06 -2.12
C CYS A 31 3.29 0.45 -1.08
N LEU A 32 2.17 -0.25 -0.89
CA LEU A 32 1.16 0.11 0.09
C LEU A 32 1.75 0.14 1.51
N MET A 33 2.51 -0.88 1.90
CA MET A 33 3.14 -0.94 3.23
C MET A 33 4.09 0.24 3.44
N ALA A 34 4.94 0.56 2.45
CA ALA A 34 5.84 1.71 2.52
C ALA A 34 5.09 3.03 2.68
N GLY A 35 3.96 3.22 1.98
CA GLY A 35 3.15 4.43 2.09
C GLY A 35 2.44 4.55 3.43
N LEU A 36 1.84 3.45 3.91
CA LEU A 36 1.12 3.40 5.18
C LEU A 36 2.05 3.68 6.35
N ASP A 37 3.23 3.03 6.39
CA ASP A 37 4.24 3.27 7.43
C ASP A 37 4.70 4.73 7.45
N ALA A 38 4.97 5.31 6.28
CA ALA A 38 5.36 6.70 6.15
C ALA A 38 4.21 7.71 6.40
N ARG A 39 2.98 7.25 6.63
CA ARG A 39 1.76 8.07 6.81
C ARG A 39 1.54 9.08 5.67
N LYS A 40 1.97 8.74 4.44
CA LYS A 40 1.94 9.64 3.27
C LYS A 40 1.04 9.10 2.18
N ILE A 41 0.27 10.00 1.59
CA ILE A 41 -0.55 9.73 0.40
C ILE A 41 0.07 10.42 -0.82
N GLY A 42 -0.01 9.75 -1.96
CA GLY A 42 0.32 10.33 -3.27
C GLY A 42 -0.82 11.17 -3.81
N SER A 43 -0.70 11.58 -5.08
CA SER A 43 -1.74 12.34 -5.77
C SER A 43 -2.61 11.46 -6.65
N ALA A 44 -3.81 11.94 -7.00
CA ALA A 44 -4.70 11.20 -7.89
C ALA A 44 -4.13 11.10 -9.32
N GLU A 45 -3.31 12.07 -9.74
CA GLU A 45 -2.58 12.10 -11.00
C GLU A 45 -1.49 11.02 -11.08
N ASP A 46 -1.04 10.51 -9.92
CA ASP A 46 -0.10 9.39 -9.83
C ASP A 46 -0.79 8.03 -9.99
N LEU A 47 -2.12 8.00 -10.12
CA LEU A 47 -2.87 6.76 -10.32
C LEU A 47 -3.17 6.53 -11.80
N ASP A 48 -3.03 5.28 -12.24
CA ASP A 48 -3.54 4.89 -13.55
C ASP A 48 -5.07 4.75 -13.53
N SER A 49 -5.68 5.01 -14.68
CA SER A 49 -7.09 4.76 -14.95
C SER A 49 -7.40 3.28 -15.18
N ASP A 50 -6.42 2.48 -15.60
CA ASP A 50 -6.57 1.05 -15.83
C ASP A 50 -6.27 0.26 -14.54
N PRO A 51 -7.25 -0.44 -13.96
CA PRO A 51 -7.01 -1.32 -12.82
C PRO A 51 -6.36 -2.63 -13.25
N PHE A 52 -5.37 -3.10 -12.49
CA PHE A 52 -4.69 -4.37 -12.78
C PHE A 52 -5.36 -5.57 -12.11
N LEU A 53 -6.20 -5.34 -11.09
CA LEU A 53 -6.91 -6.39 -10.37
C LEU A 53 -8.19 -5.86 -9.73
N ASN A 54 -9.24 -6.70 -9.71
CA ASN A 54 -10.50 -6.44 -9.02
C ASN A 54 -10.63 -7.35 -7.80
N GLY A 55 -10.54 -6.77 -6.60
CA GLY A 55 -10.58 -7.53 -5.33
C GLY A 55 -9.26 -8.23 -4.98
N TYR A 56 -9.14 -8.62 -3.71
CA TYR A 56 -7.90 -9.24 -3.20
C TYR A 56 -7.64 -10.60 -3.88
N PRO A 57 -6.38 -10.95 -4.18
CA PRO A 57 -5.99 -12.33 -4.46
C PRO A 57 -6.43 -13.26 -3.31
N ASP A 58 -6.61 -14.54 -3.60
CA ASP A 58 -7.15 -15.51 -2.63
C ASP A 58 -6.36 -15.53 -1.31
N ASP A 59 -5.03 -15.47 -1.39
CA ASP A 59 -4.13 -15.48 -0.22
C ASP A 59 -4.30 -14.24 0.67
N PHE A 60 -4.84 -13.15 0.15
CA PHE A 60 -5.05 -11.88 0.86
C PHE A 60 -6.50 -11.67 1.33
N LYS A 61 -7.46 -12.48 0.87
CA LYS A 61 -8.87 -12.35 1.29
C LYS A 61 -9.03 -12.46 2.81
N GLY A 62 -8.22 -13.32 3.46
CA GLY A 62 -8.21 -13.48 4.91
C GLY A 62 -7.59 -12.30 5.68
N GLN A 63 -6.91 -11.38 4.99
CA GLN A 63 -6.18 -10.26 5.58
C GLN A 63 -6.91 -8.91 5.42
N ALA A 64 -8.13 -8.91 4.87
CA ALA A 64 -8.87 -7.69 4.57
C ALA A 64 -9.08 -6.80 5.81
N ASP A 65 -9.44 -7.39 6.95
CA ASP A 65 -9.63 -6.65 8.21
C ASP A 65 -8.31 -6.03 8.72
N ILE A 66 -7.17 -6.71 8.52
CA ILE A 66 -5.85 -6.20 8.91
C ILE A 66 -5.44 -5.03 8.01
N ILE A 67 -5.60 -5.16 6.70
CA ILE A 67 -5.26 -4.07 5.75
C ILE A 67 -6.15 -2.85 6.00
N ALA A 68 -7.44 -3.04 6.27
CA ALA A 68 -8.35 -1.96 6.65
C ALA A 68 -7.92 -1.30 7.97
N GLY A 69 -7.51 -2.09 8.97
CA GLY A 69 -6.99 -1.58 10.24
C GLY A 69 -5.73 -0.73 10.07
N LEU A 70 -4.77 -1.18 9.25
CA LEU A 70 -3.55 -0.40 8.95
C LEU A 70 -3.86 0.91 8.24
N LEU A 71 -4.83 0.91 7.32
CA LEU A 71 -5.28 2.14 6.66
C LEU A 71 -5.88 3.13 7.66
N ILE A 72 -6.74 2.65 8.55
CA ILE A 72 -7.37 3.50 9.57
C ILE A 72 -6.31 4.09 10.48
N ASP A 73 -5.40 3.25 10.98
CA ASP A 73 -4.28 3.70 11.80
C ASP A 73 -3.50 4.83 11.09
N ALA A 74 -3.12 4.62 9.83
CA ALA A 74 -2.43 5.61 9.01
C ALA A 74 -3.19 6.94 8.88
N GLU A 75 -4.51 6.89 8.70
CA GLU A 75 -5.37 8.08 8.58
C GLU A 75 -5.57 8.82 9.91
N LEU A 76 -5.64 8.10 11.04
CA LEU A 76 -5.76 8.72 12.37
C LEU A 76 -4.54 9.59 12.65
N ASP A 77 -3.33 9.05 12.48
CA ASP A 77 -2.08 9.81 12.67
C ASP A 77 -1.97 10.98 11.67
N ARG A 78 -2.29 10.76 10.39
CA ARG A 78 -2.20 11.81 9.36
C ARG A 78 -3.15 12.98 9.64
N LYS A 79 -4.25 12.73 10.34
CA LYS A 79 -5.26 13.73 10.73
C LYS A 79 -5.09 14.25 12.15
N ASP A 80 -4.02 13.85 12.84
CA ASP A 80 -3.75 14.22 14.23
C ASP A 80 -4.91 13.85 15.19
N ILE A 81 -5.61 12.74 14.90
CA ILE A 81 -6.69 12.23 15.74
C ILE A 81 -6.07 11.41 16.87
N GLN A 82 -6.22 11.91 18.10
CA GLN A 82 -5.67 11.26 19.30
C GLN A 82 -6.41 9.96 19.63
N ALA A 83 -5.69 8.99 20.19
CA ALA A 83 -6.23 7.67 20.53
C ALA A 83 -7.37 7.72 21.57
N GLU A 84 -7.41 8.77 22.39
CA GLU A 84 -8.44 8.99 23.41
C GLU A 84 -9.72 9.61 22.83
N ASP A 85 -9.66 10.22 21.64
CA ASP A 85 -10.82 10.79 20.95
C ASP A 85 -11.61 9.70 20.22
N ARG A 86 -12.28 8.89 21.02
CA ARG A 86 -13.15 7.80 20.55
C ARG A 86 -14.18 8.26 19.52
N ALA A 87 -14.73 9.47 19.66
CA ALA A 87 -15.76 9.97 18.77
C ALA A 87 -15.20 10.28 17.36
N SER A 88 -14.01 10.85 17.28
CA SER A 88 -13.33 11.08 16.00
C SER A 88 -12.84 9.79 15.36
N ILE A 89 -12.35 8.83 16.16
CA ILE A 89 -11.98 7.48 15.69
C ILE A 89 -13.19 6.77 15.08
N GLU A 90 -14.31 6.70 15.80
CA GLU A 90 -15.54 6.05 15.31
C GLU A 90 -16.05 6.70 14.02
N ARG A 91 -15.94 8.03 13.92
CA ARG A 91 -16.29 8.76 12.69
C ARG A 91 -15.39 8.37 11.52
N GLU A 92 -14.08 8.27 11.75
CA GLU A 92 -13.13 7.90 10.71
C GLU A 92 -13.29 6.44 10.26
N MET A 93 -13.51 5.52 11.20
CA MET A 93 -13.87 4.14 10.90
C MET A 93 -15.14 4.05 10.05
N THR A 94 -16.20 4.77 10.45
CA THR A 94 -17.47 4.78 9.70
C THR A 94 -17.33 5.39 8.30
N ARG A 95 -16.40 6.33 8.14
CA ARG A 95 -16.10 6.97 6.85
C ARG A 95 -15.43 6.02 5.87
N LEU A 96 -14.71 5.00 6.35
CA LEU A 96 -13.84 4.16 5.51
C LEU A 96 -14.29 2.70 5.40
N ILE A 97 -14.94 2.16 6.43
CA ILE A 97 -15.27 0.73 6.50
C ILE A 97 -16.60 0.44 5.82
N ASP A 98 -16.61 -0.59 4.98
CA ASP A 98 -17.82 -1.30 4.56
C ASP A 98 -17.63 -2.78 4.92
N PRO A 99 -18.27 -3.28 5.99
CA PRO A 99 -18.11 -4.66 6.44
C PRO A 99 -18.60 -5.69 5.41
N THR A 100 -19.42 -5.28 4.45
CA THR A 100 -19.98 -6.19 3.43
C THR A 100 -19.13 -6.28 2.17
N SER A 101 -18.21 -5.34 2.00
CA SER A 101 -17.27 -5.34 0.87
C SER A 101 -16.20 -6.43 1.04
N ALA A 102 -15.66 -6.90 -0.10
CA ALA A 102 -14.58 -7.88 -0.10
C ALA A 102 -13.27 -7.36 0.53
N THR A 103 -13.08 -6.04 0.55
CA THR A 103 -11.88 -5.38 1.07
C THR A 103 -12.06 -4.80 2.46
N ARG A 104 -13.26 -4.92 3.03
CA ARG A 104 -13.71 -4.27 4.28
C ARG A 104 -13.72 -2.75 4.22
N LEU A 105 -13.56 -2.19 3.03
CA LEU A 105 -13.48 -0.76 2.78
C LEU A 105 -14.56 -0.34 1.79
N ASN A 106 -15.06 0.88 1.96
CA ASN A 106 -15.89 1.52 0.96
C ASN A 106 -15.01 2.15 -0.14
N ASN A 107 -15.64 2.83 -1.10
CA ASN A 107 -14.93 3.44 -2.23
C ASN A 107 -13.87 4.48 -1.82
N ASP A 108 -14.10 5.22 -0.73
CA ASP A 108 -13.13 6.20 -0.22
C ASP A 108 -11.92 5.50 0.38
N GLY A 109 -12.13 4.41 1.12
CA GLY A 109 -11.06 3.56 1.64
C GLY A 109 -10.25 2.90 0.53
N ASP A 110 -10.93 2.34 -0.48
CA ASP A 110 -10.29 1.75 -1.66
C ASP A 110 -9.40 2.78 -2.39
N LYS A 111 -9.90 4.01 -2.55
CA LYS A 111 -9.15 5.11 -3.17
C LYS A 111 -7.93 5.49 -2.33
N LEU A 112 -8.08 5.57 -1.00
CA LEU A 112 -6.96 5.89 -0.12
C LEU A 112 -5.87 4.83 -0.16
N LEU A 113 -6.21 3.53 -0.17
CA LEU A 113 -5.20 2.47 -0.35
C LEU A 113 -4.34 2.70 -1.60
N ASN A 114 -4.97 3.04 -2.72
CA ASN A 114 -4.25 3.33 -3.96
C ASN A 114 -3.35 4.57 -3.83
N LEU A 115 -3.79 5.62 -3.15
CA LEU A 115 -2.96 6.82 -2.91
C LEU A 115 -1.78 6.54 -1.96
N TYR A 116 -1.97 5.73 -0.92
CA TYR A 116 -0.87 5.28 -0.06
C TYR A 116 0.13 4.44 -0.86
N ALA A 117 -0.34 3.50 -1.67
CA ALA A 117 0.53 2.73 -2.56
C ALA A 117 1.28 3.62 -3.56
N ALA A 118 0.68 4.68 -4.09
CA ALA A 118 1.36 5.64 -4.96
C ALA A 118 2.51 6.37 -4.25
N ALA A 119 2.29 6.84 -3.01
CA ALA A 119 3.36 7.44 -2.21
C ALA A 119 4.49 6.45 -1.93
N GLY A 120 4.17 5.22 -1.52
CA GLY A 120 5.18 4.20 -1.25
C GLY A 120 5.94 3.76 -2.50
N LEU A 121 5.28 3.74 -3.67
CA LEU A 121 5.97 3.53 -4.95
C LEU A 121 7.02 4.62 -5.19
N ALA A 122 6.68 5.89 -5.00
CA ALA A 122 7.63 6.98 -5.17
C ALA A 122 8.85 6.82 -4.25
N MET A 123 8.64 6.42 -2.99
CA MET A 123 9.72 6.17 -2.02
C MET A 123 10.58 4.96 -2.41
N ILE A 124 9.96 3.90 -2.93
CA ILE A 124 10.66 2.72 -3.42
C ILE A 124 11.50 3.10 -4.65
N GLN A 125 10.96 3.85 -5.60
CA GLN A 125 11.67 4.28 -6.81
C GLN A 125 12.84 5.24 -6.52
N ASP A 126 12.76 6.02 -5.45
CA ASP A 126 13.85 6.89 -5.01
C ASP A 126 15.05 6.10 -4.47
N LYS A 127 14.81 4.94 -3.85
CA LYS A 127 15.84 4.16 -3.12
C LYS A 127 16.25 2.85 -3.79
N ILE A 128 15.41 2.29 -4.65
CA ILE A 128 15.58 0.98 -5.27
C ILE A 128 15.59 1.13 -6.78
N MET A 129 16.62 0.58 -7.43
CA MET A 129 16.68 0.50 -8.89
C MET A 129 15.64 -0.50 -9.41
N PRO A 130 15.10 -0.31 -10.64
CA PRO A 130 14.17 -1.27 -11.23
C PRO A 130 14.73 -2.70 -11.19
N PRO A 131 14.09 -3.63 -10.47
CA PRO A 131 14.66 -4.96 -10.23
C PRO A 131 14.56 -5.85 -11.47
N SER A 132 15.57 -6.69 -11.69
CA SER A 132 15.58 -7.69 -12.78
C SER A 132 15.16 -9.08 -12.31
N THR A 133 15.29 -9.36 -11.01
CA THR A 133 14.85 -10.60 -10.36
C THR A 133 14.09 -10.33 -9.08
N ILE A 134 13.26 -11.29 -8.66
CA ILE A 134 12.47 -11.17 -7.42
C ILE A 134 13.42 -11.09 -6.22
N GLU A 135 14.50 -11.88 -6.23
CA GLU A 135 15.49 -11.94 -5.16
C GLU A 135 16.19 -10.60 -4.96
N GLU A 136 16.61 -9.93 -6.04
CA GLU A 136 17.18 -8.58 -5.99
C GLU A 136 16.20 -7.58 -5.35
N PHE A 137 14.93 -7.64 -5.76
CA PHE A 137 13.90 -6.78 -5.19
C PHE A 137 13.71 -7.04 -3.70
N LEU A 138 13.58 -8.30 -3.27
CA LEU A 138 13.34 -8.63 -1.87
C LEU A 138 14.53 -8.22 -0.97
N VAL A 139 15.77 -8.37 -1.44
CA VAL A 139 16.95 -7.90 -0.71
C VAL A 139 16.97 -6.37 -0.61
N ALA A 140 16.67 -5.66 -1.71
CA ALA A 140 16.62 -4.21 -1.71
C ALA A 140 15.46 -3.68 -0.85
N TYR A 141 14.30 -4.32 -0.91
CA TYR A 141 13.13 -3.97 -0.12
C TYR A 141 13.36 -4.22 1.37
N HIS A 142 14.01 -5.31 1.75
CA HIS A 142 14.46 -5.51 3.13
C HIS A 142 15.38 -4.37 3.59
N ARG A 143 16.36 -3.97 2.78
CA ARG A 143 17.25 -2.84 3.11
C ARG A 143 16.50 -1.52 3.22
N PHE A 144 15.48 -1.29 2.40
CA PHE A 144 14.63 -0.10 2.46
C PHE A 144 14.02 0.12 3.85
N TRP A 145 13.65 -0.96 4.56
CA TRP A 145 13.12 -0.90 5.92
C TRP A 145 14.17 -0.72 7.02
N HIS A 146 15.45 -0.94 6.72
CA HIS A 146 16.53 -0.99 7.70
C HIS A 146 17.62 0.07 7.46
N VAL A 147 17.31 1.13 6.72
CA VAL A 147 18.28 2.20 6.39
C VAL A 147 18.84 2.90 7.65
N ASP A 148 18.12 2.87 8.78
CA ASP A 148 18.55 3.45 10.06
C ASP A 148 19.06 2.42 11.09
N ALA A 149 19.27 1.16 10.68
CA ALA A 149 19.65 0.06 11.58
C ALA A 149 21.16 -0.28 11.59
N GLU A 150 22.04 0.63 11.16
CA GLU A 150 23.46 0.48 11.46
C GLU A 150 23.74 0.94 12.90
N PRO A 151 24.33 0.08 13.76
CA PRO A 151 24.82 0.54 15.04
C PRO A 151 25.98 1.50 14.79
N THR A 152 25.91 2.67 15.41
CA THR A 152 27.07 3.56 15.54
C THR A 152 28.19 2.74 16.18
N ALA A 153 29.25 2.51 15.41
CA ALA A 153 30.46 1.82 15.84
C ALA A 153 31.18 2.57 16.97
#